data_AF-A0A7N4PJA0-F1
#
_entry.id   AF-A0A7N4PJA0-F1
#
_cell.length_a   1.000
_cell.length_b   1.000
_cell.length_c   1.000
_cell.angle_alpha   90.00
_cell.angle_beta   90.00
_cell.angle_gamma   90.00
#
_symmetry.space_group_name_H-M   'P 1'
#
loop_
_entity.id
_entity.type
_entity.pdbx_description
1 polymer ?
#
loop_
_entity_poly.entity_id
_entity_poly.type
_entity_poly.pdbx_seq_one_letter_code
_entity_poly.pdbx_strand_id
1 'polypeptide(L)'
;MRARRQGIRGPGLNASMESEKTTAKLSGFVFGSLAFQHFNSNADTEGFLLGEVKGEAKNSITDSQLNDVEVVYTIDIQKYIPCYQLFRMLLDGTNSGVIQIK
;
A
#
# COMPACT_ATOMS: atom_id res chain seq x y z
N MET A 1 -26.96 23.76 -47.63
CA MET A 1 -25.51 23.53 -47.43
C MET A 1 -25.31 22.83 -46.09
N ARG A 2 -24.84 21.57 -46.09
CA ARG A 2 -24.69 20.71 -44.90
C ARG A 2 -23.19 20.54 -44.65
N ALA A 3 -22.67 21.12 -43.57
CA ALA A 3 -21.25 21.03 -43.21
C ALA A 3 -20.96 19.68 -42.53
N ARG A 4 -20.15 18.83 -43.16
CA ARG A 4 -19.56 17.63 -42.53
C ARG A 4 -18.48 18.08 -41.54
N ARG A 5 -18.72 17.92 -40.23
CA ARG A 5 -17.64 17.95 -39.23
C ARG A 5 -16.87 16.64 -39.33
N GLN A 6 -15.61 16.70 -39.75
CA GLN A 6 -14.67 15.61 -39.59
C GLN A 6 -14.40 15.44 -38.10
N GLY A 7 -14.78 14.29 -37.54
CA GLY A 7 -14.42 13.91 -36.19
C GLY A 7 -12.91 13.71 -36.12
N ILE A 8 -12.22 14.65 -35.47
CA ILE A 8 -10.83 14.50 -35.08
C ILE A 8 -10.81 13.35 -34.06
N ARG A 9 -10.19 12.23 -34.44
CA ARG A 9 -9.86 11.15 -33.50
C ARG A 9 -8.94 11.77 -32.46
N GLY A 10 -9.46 11.97 -31.25
CA GLY A 10 -8.65 12.39 -30.12
C GLY A 10 -7.50 11.39 -29.90
N PRO A 11 -6.33 11.85 -29.43
CA PRO A 11 -5.25 10.95 -29.08
C PRO A 11 -5.78 9.98 -28.03
N GLY A 12 -5.70 8.69 -28.33
CA GLY A 12 -5.92 7.64 -27.34
C GLY A 12 -5.00 7.92 -26.17
N LEU A 13 -5.59 8.20 -25.00
CA LEU A 13 -4.86 8.04 -23.76
C LEU A 13 -4.60 6.54 -23.63
N ASN A 14 -3.43 6.13 -24.11
CA ASN A 14 -2.79 4.90 -23.74
C ASN A 14 -2.37 5.09 -22.28
N ALA A 15 -3.33 5.05 -21.35
CA ALA A 15 -3.02 4.82 -19.95
C ALA A 15 -2.70 3.33 -19.85
N SER A 16 -1.49 2.95 -20.29
CA SER A 16 -0.85 1.75 -19.81
C SER A 16 -0.64 1.98 -18.31
N MET A 17 -1.66 1.68 -17.52
CA MET A 17 -1.54 1.64 -16.07
C MET A 17 -0.57 0.51 -15.77
N GLU A 18 0.67 0.88 -15.46
CA GLU A 18 1.62 0.00 -14.81
C GLU A 18 0.94 -0.47 -13.52
N SER A 19 0.52 -1.73 -13.49
CA SER A 19 -0.23 -2.32 -12.38
C SER A 19 0.70 -2.45 -11.19
N GLU A 20 0.82 -1.39 -10.40
CA GLU A 20 1.62 -1.37 -9.19
C GLU A 20 0.91 -2.17 -8.09
N LYS A 21 1.47 -3.31 -7.71
CA LYS A 21 0.88 -4.19 -6.69
C LYS A 21 1.56 -3.99 -5.36
N THR A 22 0.80 -3.52 -4.37
CA THR A 22 1.31 -3.42 -2.99
C THR A 22 0.85 -4.62 -2.17
N THR A 23 1.78 -5.25 -1.46
CA THR A 23 1.52 -6.35 -0.52
C THR A 23 2.19 -6.07 0.82
N ALA A 24 1.66 -6.66 1.90
CA ALA A 24 2.23 -6.51 3.24
C ALA A 24 2.51 -7.88 3.86
N LYS A 25 3.65 -8.00 4.54
CA LYS A 25 4.05 -9.16 5.32
C LYS A 25 4.06 -8.78 6.79
N LEU A 26 3.48 -9.65 7.61
CA LEU A 26 3.44 -9.50 9.06
C LEU A 26 3.86 -10.82 9.70
N SER A 27 4.87 -10.78 10.56
CA SER A 27 5.28 -11.94 11.34
C SER A 27 4.18 -12.34 12.32
N GLY A 28 3.96 -13.64 12.50
CA GLY A 28 3.00 -14.18 13.48
C GLY A 28 3.27 -13.70 14.91
N PHE A 29 4.53 -13.42 15.26
CA PHE A 29 4.88 -12.85 16.56
C PHE A 29 4.37 -11.40 16.73
N VAL A 30 4.48 -10.58 15.67
CA VAL A 30 3.98 -9.19 15.69
C VAL A 30 2.45 -9.18 15.67
N PHE A 31 1.84 -10.07 14.90
CA PHE A 31 0.39 -10.25 14.92
C PHE A 31 -0.11 -10.70 16.30
N GLY A 32 0.57 -11.66 16.93
CA GLY A 32 0.23 -12.13 18.27
C GLY A 32 0.38 -11.06 19.34
N SER A 33 1.41 -10.22 19.27
CA SER A 33 1.60 -9.12 20.23
C SER A 33 0.54 -8.02 20.08
N LEU A 34 0.13 -7.69 18.85
CA LEU A 34 -1.00 -6.81 18.56
C LEU A 34 -2.30 -7.35 19.15
N ALA A 35 -2.61 -8.62 18.91
CA ALA A 35 -3.80 -9.26 19.45
C ALA A 35 -3.78 -9.26 20.98
N PHE A 36 -2.65 -9.65 21.59
CA PHE A 36 -2.49 -9.64 23.04
C PHE A 36 -2.72 -8.24 23.62
N GLN A 37 -2.13 -7.21 23.03
CA GLN A 37 -2.34 -5.84 23.48
C GLN A 37 -3.80 -5.40 23.35
N HIS A 38 -4.44 -5.71 22.23
CA HIS A 38 -5.85 -5.38 21.99
C HIS A 38 -6.78 -6.04 23.03
N PHE A 39 -6.59 -7.33 23.32
CA PHE A 39 -7.40 -8.04 24.32
C PHE A 39 -7.19 -7.57 25.76
N ASN A 40 -6.02 -7.01 26.08
CA ASN A 40 -5.74 -6.48 27.42
C ASN A 40 -6.15 -5.01 27.58
N SER A 41 -6.57 -4.34 26.51
CA SER A 41 -7.09 -2.98 26.56
C SER A 41 -8.61 -2.99 26.70
N ASN A 42 -9.14 -2.14 27.57
CA ASN A 42 -10.58 -1.92 27.72
C ASN A 42 -11.11 -0.79 26.81
N ALA A 43 -10.28 -0.31 25.89
CA ALA A 43 -10.58 0.74 24.93
C ALA A 43 -9.84 0.48 23.61
N ASP A 44 -10.18 1.24 22.57
CA ASP A 44 -9.46 1.23 21.29
C ASP A 44 -7.95 1.44 21.52
N THR A 45 -7.13 0.67 20.81
CA THR A 45 -5.67 0.72 20.91
C THR A 45 -5.07 1.25 19.62
N GLU A 46 -4.29 2.32 19.71
CA GLU A 46 -3.56 2.89 18.57
C GLU A 46 -2.05 2.64 18.70
N GLY A 47 -1.34 2.74 17.59
CA GLY A 47 0.12 2.63 17.58
C GLY A 47 0.72 2.58 16.19
N PHE A 48 2.05 2.47 16.17
CA PHE A 48 2.85 2.51 14.95
C PHE A 48 3.34 1.13 14.53
N LEU A 49 3.29 0.88 13.24
CA LEU A 49 4.03 -0.20 12.60
C LEU A 49 5.33 0.34 12.01
N LEU A 50 6.43 -0.30 12.37
CA LEU A 50 7.76 -0.05 11.84
C LEU A 50 8.20 -1.25 10.99
N GLY A 51 8.75 -0.95 9.84
CA GLY A 51 9.17 -1.94 8.86
C GLY A 51 9.92 -1.31 7.70
N GLU A 52 10.10 -2.08 6.65
CA GLU A 52 10.75 -1.65 5.42
C GLU A 52 9.85 -1.90 4.20
N VAL A 53 10.06 -1.12 3.14
CA VAL A 53 9.36 -1.30 1.86
C VAL A 53 10.37 -1.78 0.83
N LYS A 54 10.07 -2.90 0.18
CA LYS A 54 10.90 -3.51 -0.88
C LYS A 54 10.11 -3.51 -2.19
N GLY A 55 10.63 -2.84 -3.21
CA GLY A 55 10.10 -2.92 -4.58
C GLY A 55 10.81 -4.05 -5.33
N GLU A 56 10.07 -5.07 -5.76
CA GLU A 56 10.57 -6.18 -6.57
C GLU A 56 9.90 -6.14 -7.94
N ALA A 57 10.70 -6.06 -9.01
CA ALA A 57 10.19 -6.16 -10.37
C ALA A 57 9.89 -7.63 -10.69
N LYS A 58 8.61 -7.94 -10.93
CA LYS A 58 8.15 -9.27 -11.30
C LYS A 58 7.93 -9.32 -12.80
N ASN A 59 8.79 -10.03 -13.51
CA ASN A 59 8.61 -10.27 -14.93
C ASN A 59 7.67 -11.46 -15.13
N SER A 60 6.41 -11.20 -15.48
CA SER A 60 5.46 -12.27 -15.76
C SER A 60 5.70 -12.79 -17.19
N ILE A 61 6.22 -14.01 -17.31
CA ILE A 61 6.40 -14.65 -18.62
C ILE A 61 5.02 -15.14 -19.08
N THR A 62 4.38 -14.39 -19.97
CA THR A 62 3.14 -14.81 -20.65
C THR A 62 3.46 -15.20 -22.10
N ASP A 63 2.86 -16.28 -22.62
CA ASP A 63 3.11 -16.85 -23.96
C ASP A 63 2.54 -15.98 -25.12
N SER A 64 2.32 -14.69 -24.83
CA SER A 64 1.82 -13.67 -25.74
C SER A 64 2.77 -12.49 -25.63
N GLN A 65 3.49 -12.18 -26.71
CA GLN A 65 4.58 -11.19 -26.78
C GLN A 65 4.19 -9.76 -26.29
N LEU A 66 4.16 -9.57 -24.97
CA LEU A 66 3.99 -8.31 -24.26
C LEU A 66 4.71 -8.47 -22.91
N ASN A 67 5.90 -7.89 -22.78
CA ASN A 67 6.63 -7.86 -21.51
C ASN A 67 5.97 -6.83 -20.60
N ASP A 68 4.92 -7.23 -19.87
CA ASP A 68 4.34 -6.39 -18.82
C ASP A 68 5.18 -6.58 -17.54
N VAL A 69 5.97 -5.56 -17.22
CA VAL A 69 6.83 -5.54 -16.03
C VAL A 69 5.96 -5.07 -14.86
N GLU A 70 5.53 -5.99 -14.01
CA GLU A 70 4.76 -5.67 -12.80
C GLU A 70 5.73 -5.32 -11.67
N VAL A 71 5.67 -4.11 -11.13
CA VAL A 71 6.43 -3.76 -9.92
C VAL A 71 5.58 -4.09 -8.69
N VAL A 72 6.10 -4.97 -7.83
CA VAL A 72 5.44 -5.37 -6.59
C VAL A 72 6.16 -4.72 -5.41
N TYR A 73 5.46 -3.85 -4.68
CA TYR A 73 5.96 -3.25 -3.44
C TYR A 73 5.51 -4.08 -2.25
N THR A 74 6.46 -4.68 -1.55
CA THR A 74 6.23 -5.44 -0.32
C THR A 74 6.60 -4.61 0.89
N ILE A 75 5.64 -4.36 1.78
CA ILE A 75 5.84 -3.77 3.09
C ILE A 75 6.11 -4.89 4.09
N ASP A 76 7.32 -4.97 4.64
CA ASP A 76 7.70 -5.97 5.64
C ASP A 76 7.65 -5.36 7.04
N ILE A 77 6.63 -5.72 7.81
CA ILE A 77 6.36 -5.17 9.14
C ILE A 77 7.17 -5.95 10.18
N GLN A 78 8.10 -5.26 10.84
CA GLN A 78 9.04 -5.87 11.77
C GLN A 78 8.66 -5.64 13.23
N LYS A 79 7.99 -4.51 13.54
CA LYS A 79 7.70 -4.12 14.92
C LYS A 79 6.42 -3.31 15.05
N TYR A 80 5.73 -3.50 16.17
CA TYR A 80 4.64 -2.64 16.63
C TYR A 80 5.09 -1.82 17.85
N ILE A 81 4.74 -0.53 17.89
CA ILE A 81 4.92 0.35 19.04
C ILE A 81 3.55 0.86 19.48
N PRO A 82 3.05 0.44 20.66
CA PRO A 82 1.78 0.90 21.16
C PRO A 82 1.82 2.35 21.65
N CYS A 83 0.69 3.03 21.53
CA CYS A 83 0.45 4.34 22.11
C CYS A 83 -0.57 4.21 23.24
N TYR A 84 -0.13 4.48 24.47
CA TYR A 84 -0.97 4.34 25.67
C TYR A 84 -1.84 5.57 25.97
N GLN A 85 -1.76 6.61 25.14
CA GLN A 85 -2.57 7.83 25.25
C GLN A 85 -3.24 8.09 23.90
N LEU A 86 -4.58 7.98 23.87
CA LEU A 86 -5.40 8.24 22.70
C LEU A 86 -5.22 9.69 22.21
N PHE A 87 -5.17 9.87 20.88
CA PHE A 87 -5.11 11.16 20.17
C PHE A 87 -3.77 11.92 20.22
N ARG A 88 -2.67 11.30 20.70
CA ARG A 88 -1.34 11.92 20.57
C ARG A 88 -0.86 12.01 19.12
N MET A 89 -1.39 11.16 18.25
CA MET A 89 -0.96 10.95 16.87
C MET A 89 -1.53 11.98 15.87
N LEU A 90 -2.56 12.76 16.23
CA LEU A 90 -3.25 13.65 15.27
C LEU A 90 -2.36 14.81 14.75
N LEU A 91 -1.18 15.01 15.33
CA LEU A 91 -0.29 16.15 15.02
C LEU A 91 0.98 15.80 14.23
N ASP A 92 1.46 14.54 14.25
CA ASP A 92 2.74 14.14 13.62
C ASP A 92 2.54 13.31 12.34
N GLY A 93 1.72 13.83 11.42
CA GLY A 93 1.63 13.30 10.07
C GLY A 93 2.98 13.39 9.34
N THR A 94 3.22 12.45 8.42
CA THR A 94 4.22 12.50 7.33
C THR A 94 5.64 11.96 7.59
N ASN A 95 5.77 10.68 7.96
CA ASN A 95 6.96 9.89 7.57
C ASN A 95 6.53 8.64 6.78
N SER A 96 7.10 8.45 5.60
CA SER A 96 6.71 7.47 4.56
C SER A 96 6.92 5.99 4.91
N GLY A 97 7.22 5.68 6.17
CA GLY A 97 7.47 4.31 6.66
C GLY A 97 6.65 3.92 7.88
N VAL A 98 5.66 4.73 8.26
CA VAL A 98 4.88 4.53 9.49
C VAL A 98 3.42 4.29 9.14
N ILE A 99 2.95 3.06 9.35
CA ILE A 99 1.52 2.73 9.20
C ILE A 99 0.84 2.87 10.55
N GLN A 100 -0.22 3.66 10.59
CA GLN A 100 -1.12 3.78 11.74
C GLN A 100 -2.11 2.63 11.74
N ILE A 101 -2.26 1.97 12.89
CA ILE A 101 -3.38 1.05 13.13
C ILE A 101 -4.40 1.82 13.98
N LYS A 102 -5.62 1.96 13.43
CA LYS A 102 -6.81 2.48 14.12
C LYS A 102 -7.81 1.36 14.30
#